data_AF-B5JQX8-F1
#
_entry.id   AF-B5JQX8-F1
#
_cell.length_a   1.000
_cell.length_b   1.000
_cell.length_c   1.000
_cell.angle_alpha   90.00
_cell.angle_beta   90.00
_cell.angle_gamma   90.00
#
_symmetry.space_group_name_H-M   'P 1'
#
loop_
_entity.id
_entity.type
_entity.pdbx_description
1 polymer ?
#
loop_
_entity_poly.entity_id
_entity_poly.type
_entity_poly.pdbx_seq_one_letter_code
_entity_poly.pdbx_strand_id
1 'polypeptide(L)'
;MITALILRERPDTIVTTGAAPGYFAIRIGKLLNKRTIWVDSIANAEELSMSGTKAGKHADLWLTQWAHLEKPAGPKFAGNVLG
;
A
#
# COMPACT_ATOMS: atom_id res chain seq x y z
N MET A 1 10.39 -6.10 14.53
CA MET A 1 9.62 -6.76 13.44
C MET A 1 8.28 -6.04 13.28
N ILE A 2 7.82 -5.81 12.04
CA ILE A 2 6.60 -5.01 11.78
C ILE A 2 5.34 -5.56 12.47
N THR A 3 5.23 -6.89 12.60
CA THR A 3 4.13 -7.56 13.32
C THR A 3 4.05 -7.14 14.78
N ALA A 4 5.19 -7.10 15.48
CA ALA A 4 5.23 -6.72 16.89
C ALA A 4 4.78 -5.26 17.09
N LEU A 5 5.14 -4.37 16.15
CA LEU A 5 4.70 -2.98 16.16
C LEU A 5 3.18 -2.89 15.98
N ILE A 6 2.61 -3.58 14.98
CA ILE A 6 1.16 -3.57 14.72
C ILE A 6 0.37 -4.11 15.92
N LEU A 7 0.84 -5.19 16.54
CA LEU A 7 0.17 -5.77 17.71
C LEU A 7 0.25 -4.88 18.94
N ARG A 8 1.35 -4.12 19.09
CA ARG A 8 1.56 -3.21 20.23
C ARG A 8 0.79 -1.90 20.07
N GLU A 9 0.94 -1.23 18.92
CA GLU A 9 0.33 0.07 18.66
C GLU A 9 -1.17 -0.04 18.34
N ARG A 10 -1.63 -1.23 17.93
CA ARG A 10 -3.04 -1.53 17.60
C ARG A 10 -3.67 -0.48 16.67
N PRO A 11 -3.03 -0.12 15.54
CA PRO A 11 -3.54 0.94 14.68
C PRO A 11 -4.91 0.59 14.11
N ASP A 12 -5.76 1.60 13.93
CA ASP A 12 -7.03 1.46 13.21
C ASP A 12 -6.83 1.40 11.70
N THR A 13 -5.81 2.10 11.20
CA THR A 13 -5.44 2.17 9.78
C THR A 13 -3.93 2.06 9.61
N ILE A 14 -3.50 1.34 8.58
CA ILE A 14 -2.10 1.22 8.15
C ILE A 14 -1.99 1.87 6.76
N VAL A 15 -1.12 2.86 6.64
CA VAL A 15 -0.79 3.52 5.37
C VAL A 15 0.69 3.32 5.09
N THR A 16 1.05 2.91 3.88
CA THR A 16 2.45 2.71 3.53
C THR A 16 2.75 2.93 2.06
N THR A 17 3.96 3.43 1.80
CA THR A 17 4.64 3.48 0.49
C THR A 17 5.79 2.48 0.41
N GLY A 18 5.95 1.66 1.45
CA GLY A 18 7.18 0.91 1.70
C GLY A 18 7.36 -0.31 0.80
N ALA A 19 8.59 -0.81 0.71
CA ALA A 19 8.95 -2.02 -0.03
C ALA A 19 8.43 -3.31 0.66
N ALA A 20 9.24 -4.35 0.79
CA ALA A 20 8.87 -5.60 1.46
C ALA A 20 8.24 -5.41 2.87
N PRO A 21 8.77 -4.54 3.77
CA PRO A 21 8.15 -4.32 5.08
C PRO A 21 6.73 -3.75 5.00
N GLY A 22 6.48 -2.83 4.06
CA GLY A 22 5.15 -2.25 3.83
C GLY A 22 4.16 -3.32 3.35
N TYR A 23 4.60 -4.22 2.45
CA TYR A 23 3.77 -5.34 2.00
C TYR A 23 3.33 -6.22 3.18
N PHE A 24 4.24 -6.58 4.08
CA PHE A 24 3.89 -7.35 5.27
C PHE A 24 2.97 -6.57 6.20
N ALA A 25 3.15 -5.25 6.33
CA ALA A 25 2.24 -4.42 7.12
C ALA A 25 0.80 -4.48 6.60
N ILE A 26 0.60 -4.39 5.28
CA ILE A 26 -0.72 -4.54 4.64
C ILE A 26 -1.28 -5.94 4.88
N ARG A 27 -0.49 -7.00 4.66
CA ARG A 27 -0.96 -8.38 4.84
C ARG A 27 -1.42 -8.63 6.28
N ILE A 28 -0.60 -8.23 7.26
CA ILE A 28 -0.90 -8.41 8.68
C ILE A 28 -2.10 -7.54 9.08
N GLY A 29 -2.13 -6.27 8.67
CA GLY A 29 -3.27 -5.38 8.92
C GLY A 29 -4.58 -5.96 8.39
N LYS A 30 -4.57 -6.46 7.16
CA LYS A 30 -5.74 -7.07 6.53
C LYS A 30 -6.22 -8.32 7.26
N LEU A 31 -5.30 -9.18 7.70
CA LEU A 31 -5.62 -10.37 8.53
C LEU A 31 -6.21 -9.99 9.90
N LEU A 32 -5.83 -8.83 10.43
CA LEU A 32 -6.34 -8.27 11.69
C LEU A 32 -7.57 -7.36 11.48
N ASN A 33 -8.19 -7.37 10.30
CA ASN A 33 -9.33 -6.52 9.93
C ASN A 33 -9.09 -5.02 10.15
N LYS A 34 -7.84 -4.55 10.00
CA LYS A 34 -7.49 -3.13 9.99
C LYS A 34 -7.67 -2.55 8.60
N ARG A 35 -7.94 -1.25 8.52
CA ARG A 35 -7.96 -0.53 7.24
C ARG A 35 -6.53 -0.45 6.70
N THR A 36 -6.36 -0.68 5.41
CA THR A 36 -5.05 -0.80 4.78
C THR A 36 -4.98 0.03 3.51
N ILE A 37 -3.98 0.90 3.41
CA ILE A 37 -3.79 1.81 2.28
C ILE A 37 -2.37 1.62 1.74
N TRP A 38 -2.28 1.28 0.46
CA TRP A 38 -1.03 1.30 -0.29
C TRP A 38 -0.98 2.53 -1.18
N VAL A 39 0.10 3.29 -1.08
CA VAL A 39 0.42 4.37 -2.02
C VAL A 39 1.70 3.96 -2.74
N ASP A 40 1.65 3.74 -4.05
CA ASP A 40 2.87 3.34 -4.76
C ASP A 40 3.93 4.46 -4.72
N SER A 41 5.20 4.04 -4.66
CA SER A 41 6.32 4.96 -4.49
C SER A 41 6.41 5.95 -5.64
N ILE A 42 6.77 7.21 -5.35
CA ILE A 42 7.04 8.24 -6.40
C ILE A 42 8.13 7.75 -7.36
N ALA A 43 9.12 7.01 -6.85
CA ALA A 43 10.24 6.53 -7.65
C ALA A 43 9.82 5.59 -8.80
N ASN A 44 8.63 4.99 -8.70
CA ASN A 44 8.08 4.03 -9.65
C ASN A 44 7.20 4.73 -10.69
N ALA A 45 7.83 5.57 -11.53
CA ALA A 45 7.13 6.37 -12.54
C ALA A 45 6.63 5.58 -13.74
N GLU A 46 7.35 4.53 -14.15
CA GLU A 46 7.06 3.79 -15.39
C GLU A 46 6.27 2.50 -15.16
N GLU A 47 6.42 1.88 -13.98
CA GLU A 47 5.74 0.65 -13.62
C GLU A 47 5.51 0.52 -12.11
N LEU A 48 4.46 -0.21 -11.74
CA LEU A 48 4.14 -0.51 -10.34
C LEU A 48 5.23 -1.37 -9.71
N SER A 49 5.60 -1.04 -8.47
CA SER A 49 6.55 -1.86 -7.73
C SER A 49 6.06 -3.32 -7.57
N MET A 50 6.97 -4.29 -7.49
CA MET A 50 6.60 -5.69 -7.24
C MET A 50 5.85 -5.82 -5.90
N SER A 51 6.32 -5.13 -4.86
CA SER A 51 5.65 -5.08 -3.57
C SER A 51 4.28 -4.43 -3.66
N GLY A 52 4.13 -3.35 -4.42
CA GLY A 52 2.84 -2.69 -4.64
C GLY A 52 1.85 -3.53 -5.41
N THR A 53 2.30 -4.23 -6.45
CA THR A 53 1.48 -5.19 -7.18
C THR A 53 0.96 -6.32 -6.28
N LYS A 54 1.78 -6.80 -5.33
CA LYS A 54 1.39 -7.83 -4.36
C LYS A 54 0.51 -7.26 -3.24
N ALA A 55 0.85 -6.09 -2.71
CA ALA A 55 0.14 -5.46 -1.59
C ALA A 55 -1.24 -4.94 -2.01
N GLY A 56 -1.33 -4.36 -3.20
CA GLY A 56 -2.54 -3.76 -3.75
C GLY A 56 -3.73 -4.72 -3.84
N LYS A 57 -3.47 -6.01 -4.09
CA LYS A 57 -4.50 -7.07 -4.06
C LYS A 57 -5.10 -7.33 -2.67
N HIS A 58 -4.49 -6.78 -1.62
CA HIS A 58 -4.88 -6.98 -0.23
C HIS A 58 -5.21 -5.68 0.49
N ALA A 59 -4.80 -4.54 -0.06
CA ALA A 59 -5.12 -3.23 0.47
C ALA A 59 -6.60 -2.90 0.25
N ASP A 60 -7.20 -2.16 1.18
CA ASP A 60 -8.55 -1.60 1.01
C ASP A 60 -8.54 -0.43 0.01
N LEU A 61 -7.42 0.32 -0.03
CA LEU A 61 -7.19 1.38 -0.99
C LEU A 61 -5.79 1.25 -1.58
N TRP A 62 -5.70 1.23 -2.90
CA TRP A 62 -4.44 1.17 -3.64
C TRP A 62 -4.35 2.38 -4.56
N LEU A 63 -3.35 3.21 -4.35
CA LEU A 63 -3.16 4.47 -5.07
C LEU A 63 -1.87 4.46 -5.89
N THR A 64 -1.91 5.14 -7.03
CA THR A 64 -0.76 5.52 -7.84
C THR A 64 -0.76 7.03 -8.09
N GLN A 65 0.43 7.59 -8.26
CA GLN A 65 0.62 9.02 -8.56
C GLN A 65 0.81 9.27 -10.06
N TRP A 66 0.76 8.21 -10.87
CA TRP A 66 0.96 8.24 -12.31
C TRP A 66 -0.28 7.71 -13.03
N ALA A 67 -0.94 8.57 -13.81
CA ALA A 67 -2.23 8.24 -14.44
C ALA A 67 -2.18 6.99 -15.34
N HIS A 68 -1.08 6.81 -16.07
CA HIS A 68 -0.90 5.67 -16.98
C HIS A 68 -0.70 4.32 -16.26
N LEU A 69 -0.51 4.31 -14.94
CA LEU A 69 -0.39 3.09 -14.14
C LEU A 69 -1.73 2.61 -13.55
N GLU A 70 -2.80 3.40 -13.66
CA GLU A 70 -4.14 2.99 -13.26
C GLU A 70 -4.63 1.82 -14.12
N LYS A 71 -5.28 0.83 -13.48
CA LYS A 71 -5.83 -0.36 -14.16
C LYS A 71 -7.21 -0.70 -13.59
N PRO A 72 -8.13 -1.30 -14.38
CA PRO A 72 -9.50 -1.62 -13.94
C PRO A 72 -9.61 -2.47 -12.66
N ALA A 73 -8.58 -3.26 -12.32
CA ALA A 73 -8.47 -4.03 -11.07
C ALA A 73 -7.16 -3.74 -10.32
N GLY A 74 -6.60 -2.56 -10.55
CA GLY A 74 -5.30 -2.13 -10.04
C GLY A 74 -5.40 -0.89 -9.15
N PRO A 75 -4.30 -0.12 -9.04
CA PRO A 75 -4.32 1.11 -8.28
C PRO A 75 -5.20 2.15 -8.96
N LYS A 76 -5.78 3.03 -8.15
CA LYS A 76 -6.46 4.24 -8.62
C LYS A 76 -5.48 5.40 -8.70
N PHE A 77 -5.56 6.18 -9.77
CA PHE A 77 -4.78 7.40 -9.89
C PHE A 77 -5.32 8.48 -8.93
N ALA A 78 -4.42 9.10 -8.16
CA ALA A 78 -4.78 10.13 -7.18
C ALA A 78 -3.89 11.39 -7.25
N GLY A 79 -3.07 11.53 -8.29
CA GLY A 79 -2.17 12.68 -8.45
C GLY A 79 -1.05 12.71 -7.39
N ASN A 80 -0.58 13.91 -7.04
CA ASN A 80 0.46 14.09 -6.02
C ASN A 80 -0.14 13.92 -4.60
N VAL A 81 -0.01 12.72 -4.04
CA VAL A 81 -0.55 12.37 -2.72
C VAL A 81 0.47 12.62 -1.61
N LEU A 82 1.76 12.67 -1.94
CA LEU A 82 2.85 12.74 -0.95
C LEU A 82 3.52 14.12 -0.82
N GLY A 83 3.24 15.07 -1.71
CA GLY A 83 3.74 16.45 -1.64
C GLY A 83 4.93 16.71 -2.55
#